data_AF-A0A7W0RX47-F1
#
_entry.id   AF-A0A7W0RX47-F1
#
_cell.length_a   1.000
_cell.length_b   1.000
_cell.length_c   1.000
_cell.angle_alpha   90.00
_cell.angle_beta   90.00
_cell.angle_gamma   90.00
#
_symmetry.space_group_name_H-M   'P 1'
#
loop_
_entity.id
_entity.type
_entity.pdbx_description
1 polymer ?
#
loop_
_entity_poly.entity_id
_entity_poly.type
_entity_poly.pdbx_seq_one_letter_code
_entity_poly.pdbx_strand_id
1 'polypeptide(L)'
;MATFVGLSGCGSDKNAVMPDVTGKKLDVAESAIKDAGFEDEVKVDGGGVFGVVEESNWEVCDQSPVAGEAVSAAPRLTVDRSCDADAEPSKTSEPSKTSEPSETPSETLEPDASESSEPDAEQVLTADNSEDFAALLAVSDPCDETIAPFVAKYGGRTIEFDGAIAAMANHGDYDTRYDFLVYPGNKGPEATVGPAFKFEDENVFDLNLTGEKTSYVGEGDRFRFVAQVVKYNPNQCLLFLAPVSTTVR
;
A
#
# COMPACT_ATOMS: atom_id res chain seq x y z
N MET A 1 7.42 0.37 -60.92
CA MET A 1 7.73 -0.39 -59.69
C MET A 1 8.59 0.51 -58.83
N ALA A 2 8.05 0.98 -57.71
CA ALA A 2 8.78 1.83 -56.76
C ALA A 2 9.58 0.93 -55.83
N THR A 3 10.90 1.03 -55.91
CA THR A 3 11.82 0.31 -55.02
C THR A 3 11.85 1.03 -53.69
N PHE A 4 11.24 0.44 -52.67
CA PHE A 4 11.42 0.84 -51.27
C PHE A 4 12.84 0.43 -50.86
N VAL A 5 13.71 1.43 -50.64
CA VAL A 5 14.95 1.23 -49.90
C VAL A 5 14.59 1.42 -48.43
N GLY A 6 14.31 0.32 -47.73
CA GLY A 6 14.30 0.32 -46.27
C GLY A 6 15.72 0.54 -45.79
N LEU A 7 16.02 1.75 -45.32
CA LEU A 7 17.19 1.95 -44.47
C LEU A 7 16.92 1.18 -43.17
N SER A 8 17.54 0.00 -43.07
CA SER A 8 17.79 -0.64 -41.79
C SER A 8 18.61 0.33 -40.96
N GLY A 9 18.01 0.85 -39.89
CA GLY A 9 18.76 1.55 -38.85
C GLY A 9 19.64 0.55 -38.12
N CYS A 10 20.89 0.39 -38.55
CA CYS A 10 21.96 -0.09 -37.69
C CYS A 10 22.23 1.00 -36.65
N GLY A 11 21.58 0.90 -35.49
CA GLY A 11 21.97 1.62 -34.28
C GLY A 11 23.07 0.85 -33.56
N SER A 12 24.31 1.19 -33.91
CA SER A 12 25.59 0.78 -33.31
C SER A 12 25.52 0.14 -31.92
N ASP A 13 26.07 -1.07 -31.86
CA ASP A 13 26.51 -1.81 -30.68
C ASP A 13 27.37 -0.95 -29.73
N LYS A 14 26.72 -0.17 -28.85
CA LYS A 14 27.27 0.00 -27.51
C LYS A 14 26.70 -1.14 -26.71
N ASN A 15 27.52 -2.14 -26.42
CA ASN A 15 27.15 -3.13 -25.43
C ASN A 15 26.90 -2.36 -24.12
N ALA A 16 25.64 -2.09 -23.80
CA ALA A 16 25.29 -1.40 -22.55
C ALA A 16 25.90 -2.23 -21.42
N VAL A 17 26.67 -1.60 -20.55
CA VAL A 17 27.32 -2.28 -19.43
C VAL A 17 26.47 -2.03 -18.20
N MET A 18 26.13 -3.09 -17.49
CA MET A 18 25.27 -2.99 -16.33
C MET A 18 25.97 -2.21 -15.21
N PRO A 19 25.41 -1.07 -14.75
CA PRO A 19 25.96 -0.35 -13.61
C PRO A 19 25.75 -1.12 -12.31
N ASP A 20 26.57 -0.84 -11.29
CA ASP A 20 26.32 -1.31 -9.93
C ASP A 20 25.21 -0.47 -9.29
N VAL A 21 24.04 -1.08 -9.15
CA VAL A 21 22.82 -0.47 -8.60
C VAL A 21 22.33 -1.16 -7.34
N THR A 22 23.02 -2.20 -6.88
CA THR A 22 22.69 -2.90 -5.64
C THR A 22 22.84 -1.94 -4.45
N GLY A 23 21.89 -1.94 -3.52
CA GLY A 23 21.80 -1.02 -2.39
C GLY A 23 21.36 0.41 -2.73
N LYS A 24 21.00 0.69 -4.00
CA LYS A 24 20.40 1.98 -4.38
C LYS A 24 18.89 1.91 -4.30
N LYS A 25 18.26 3.08 -4.19
CA LYS A 25 16.81 3.23 -4.40
C LYS A 25 16.45 2.94 -5.86
N LEU A 26 15.27 2.37 -6.10
CA LEU A 26 14.88 1.89 -7.42
C LEU A 26 14.79 3.03 -8.45
N ASP A 27 14.30 4.20 -8.07
CA ASP A 27 14.27 5.40 -8.91
C ASP A 27 15.68 5.82 -9.39
N VAL A 28 16.66 5.75 -8.50
CA VAL A 28 18.08 6.01 -8.78
C VAL A 28 18.68 4.90 -9.63
N ALA A 29 18.32 3.64 -9.37
CA ALA A 29 18.81 2.48 -10.11
C ALA A 29 18.35 2.51 -11.57
N GLU A 30 17.07 2.77 -11.83
CA GLU A 30 16.53 2.88 -13.19
C GLU A 30 17.14 4.06 -13.94
N SER A 31 17.32 5.19 -13.27
CA SER A 31 18.03 6.35 -13.83
C SER A 31 19.47 5.99 -14.23
N ALA A 32 20.20 5.27 -13.38
CA ALA A 32 21.57 4.86 -13.66
C ALA A 32 21.67 3.86 -14.83
N ILE A 33 20.72 2.93 -14.96
CA ILE A 33 20.65 1.96 -16.06
C ILE A 33 20.37 2.68 -17.39
N LYS A 34 19.48 3.68 -17.36
CA LYS A 34 19.20 4.53 -18.52
C LYS A 34 20.42 5.32 -18.96
N ASP A 35 21.13 5.94 -18.02
CA ASP A 35 22.37 6.67 -18.28
C ASP A 35 23.50 5.76 -18.81
N ALA A 36 23.48 4.46 -18.46
CA ALA A 36 24.40 3.45 -19.00
C ALA A 36 24.08 3.02 -20.44
N GLY A 37 23.00 3.53 -21.03
CA GLY A 37 22.63 3.32 -22.43
C GLY A 37 21.63 2.19 -22.67
N PHE A 38 20.98 1.68 -21.63
CA PHE A 38 19.83 0.79 -21.77
C PHE A 38 18.54 1.61 -21.69
N GLU A 39 17.85 1.76 -22.83
CA GLU A 39 16.64 2.60 -22.93
C GLU A 39 15.32 1.80 -22.92
N ASP A 40 15.41 0.47 -22.84
CA ASP A 40 14.24 -0.42 -22.82
C ASP A 40 13.72 -0.64 -21.38
N GLU A 41 12.64 -1.42 -21.24
CA GLU A 41 11.99 -1.73 -19.96
C GLU A 41 12.90 -2.57 -19.04
N VAL A 42 13.07 -2.10 -17.80
CA VAL A 42 13.72 -2.86 -16.70
C VAL A 42 12.67 -3.71 -16.01
N LYS A 43 12.99 -4.98 -15.76
CA LYS A 43 12.07 -5.90 -15.06
C LYS A 43 12.30 -5.77 -13.56
N VAL A 44 11.26 -5.43 -12.83
CA VAL A 44 11.32 -5.32 -11.37
C VAL A 44 10.58 -6.49 -10.74
N ASP A 45 11.32 -7.32 -10.00
CA ASP A 45 10.80 -8.45 -9.25
C ASP A 45 10.78 -8.04 -7.75
N GLY A 46 9.62 -8.09 -7.10
CA GLY A 46 9.45 -7.62 -5.71
C GLY A 46 8.25 -6.71 -5.54
N GLY A 47 8.26 -5.82 -4.53
CA GLY A 47 7.17 -4.86 -4.34
C GLY A 47 6.02 -5.31 -3.41
N GLY A 48 6.04 -6.56 -2.94
CA GLY A 48 4.91 -7.12 -2.16
C GLY A 48 3.62 -7.23 -3.00
N VAL A 49 2.47 -7.37 -2.33
CA VAL A 49 1.16 -7.62 -2.99
C VAL A 49 0.74 -6.50 -3.95
N PHE A 50 1.20 -5.27 -3.72
CA PHE A 50 0.88 -4.11 -4.57
C PHE A 50 1.97 -3.78 -5.60
N GLY A 51 3.06 -4.55 -5.65
CA GLY A 51 4.21 -4.17 -6.44
C GLY A 51 4.88 -2.88 -5.94
N VAL A 52 5.76 -2.32 -6.77
CA VAL A 52 6.45 -1.06 -6.47
C VAL A 52 5.47 0.11 -6.66
N VAL A 53 4.91 0.60 -5.55
CA VAL A 53 3.99 1.76 -5.57
C VAL A 53 4.74 3.09 -5.72
N GLU A 54 5.88 3.25 -5.03
CA GLU A 54 6.71 4.45 -5.10
C GLU A 54 8.19 4.02 -5.10
N GLU A 55 8.85 4.14 -6.26
CA GLU A 55 10.20 3.61 -6.54
C GLU A 55 11.27 4.06 -5.53
N SER A 56 11.20 5.30 -5.04
CA SER A 56 12.15 5.85 -4.06
C SER A 56 12.12 5.15 -2.70
N ASN A 57 11.06 4.38 -2.40
CA ASN A 57 10.92 3.63 -1.16
C ASN A 57 11.52 2.21 -1.24
N TRP A 58 11.86 1.74 -2.44
CA TRP A 58 12.37 0.39 -2.67
C TRP A 58 13.87 0.40 -2.89
N GLU A 59 14.58 -0.56 -2.28
CA GLU A 59 16.02 -0.77 -2.45
C GLU A 59 16.26 -1.97 -3.36
N VAL A 60 17.23 -1.84 -4.25
CA VAL A 60 17.67 -2.94 -5.11
C VAL A 60 18.54 -3.90 -4.30
N CYS A 61 18.03 -5.10 -4.08
CA CYS A 61 18.70 -6.15 -3.32
C CYS A 61 19.53 -7.09 -4.18
N ASP A 62 19.11 -7.29 -5.41
CA ASP A 62 19.85 -8.07 -6.39
C ASP A 62 19.66 -7.49 -7.79
N GLN A 63 20.66 -7.67 -8.65
CA GLN A 63 20.62 -7.24 -10.04
C GLN A 63 21.13 -8.34 -10.96
N SER A 64 20.48 -8.47 -12.13
CA SER A 64 20.91 -9.35 -13.20
C SER A 64 20.77 -8.64 -14.55
N PRO A 65 21.83 -8.50 -15.37
CA PRO A 65 23.19 -8.99 -15.17
C PRO A 65 23.91 -8.38 -13.96
N VAL A 66 25.02 -8.98 -13.52
CA VAL A 66 25.80 -8.38 -12.42
C VAL A 66 26.56 -7.16 -12.91
N ALA A 67 26.99 -6.30 -11.99
CA ALA A 67 27.71 -5.08 -12.33
C ALA A 67 28.93 -5.36 -13.22
N GLY A 68 29.07 -4.59 -14.32
CA GLY A 68 30.14 -4.73 -15.28
C GLY A 68 29.89 -5.74 -16.42
N GLU A 69 28.79 -6.51 -16.38
CA GLU A 69 28.40 -7.39 -17.48
C GLU A 69 27.65 -6.64 -18.59
N ALA A 70 27.65 -7.24 -19.78
CA ALA A 70 26.90 -6.72 -20.90
C ALA A 70 25.39 -6.96 -20.73
N VAL A 71 24.59 -5.92 -20.90
CA VAL A 71 23.13 -5.98 -20.93
C VAL A 71 22.70 -6.38 -22.34
N SER A 72 22.62 -7.69 -22.58
CA SER A 72 22.15 -8.25 -23.86
C SER A 72 20.63 -8.49 -23.89
N ALA A 73 19.95 -8.29 -22.77
CA ALA A 73 18.51 -8.44 -22.58
C ALA A 73 18.03 -7.51 -21.45
N ALA A 74 16.71 -7.35 -21.30
CA ALA A 74 16.12 -6.54 -20.23
C ALA A 74 16.68 -6.93 -18.85
N PRO A 75 17.35 -5.99 -18.14
CA PRO A 75 17.91 -6.24 -16.82
C PRO A 75 16.77 -6.47 -15.83
N ARG A 76 17.06 -7.29 -14.83
CA ARG A 76 16.17 -7.64 -13.73
C ARG A 76 16.72 -7.06 -12.44
N LEU A 77 15.87 -6.37 -11.70
CA LEU A 77 16.16 -5.88 -10.36
C LEU A 77 15.24 -6.58 -9.39
N THR A 78 15.81 -7.23 -8.37
CA THR A 78 15.04 -7.71 -7.23
C THR A 78 15.04 -6.60 -6.18
N VAL A 79 13.86 -6.19 -5.73
CA VAL A 79 13.73 -5.08 -4.78
C VAL A 79 13.00 -5.48 -3.50
N ASP A 80 13.43 -4.89 -2.39
CA ASP A 80 12.76 -4.96 -1.09
C ASP A 80 12.85 -3.60 -0.38
N ARG A 81 12.14 -3.41 0.73
CA ARG A 81 12.25 -2.18 1.54
C ARG A 81 13.59 -2.07 2.26
N SER A 82 14.19 -3.22 2.57
CA SER A 82 15.57 -3.38 3.05
C SER A 82 16.04 -4.76 2.66
N CYS A 83 17.28 -4.85 2.19
CA CYS A 83 17.87 -6.09 1.70
C CYS A 83 18.40 -7.00 2.83
N ASP A 84 18.11 -6.66 4.08
CA ASP A 84 18.49 -7.41 5.28
C ASP A 84 17.47 -8.49 5.69
N ALA A 85 16.48 -8.81 4.84
CA ALA A 85 15.47 -9.81 5.16
C ALA A 85 15.96 -11.25 4.88
N ASP A 86 16.30 -11.95 5.97
CA ASP A 86 16.51 -13.40 6.06
C ASP A 86 15.42 -14.20 5.31
N ALA A 87 15.85 -15.26 4.63
CA ALA A 87 15.02 -16.05 3.71
C ALA A 87 13.98 -16.93 4.41
N GLU A 88 12.76 -16.94 3.82
CA GLU A 88 11.75 -18.03 3.82
C GLU A 88 10.92 -18.31 5.11
N PRO A 89 9.83 -19.13 5.05
CA PRO A 89 8.61 -19.05 4.22
C PRO A 89 7.33 -19.36 5.08
N SER A 90 6.11 -19.33 4.50
CA SER A 90 4.99 -20.28 4.74
C SER A 90 3.64 -19.69 4.33
N LYS A 91 3.00 -20.17 3.25
CA LYS A 91 2.17 -21.39 3.18
C LYS A 91 0.88 -21.31 4.02
N THR A 92 -0.21 -20.99 3.31
CA THR A 92 -1.53 -21.62 3.32
C THR A 92 -1.84 -22.56 4.47
N SER A 93 -2.88 -22.24 5.25
CA SER A 93 -3.85 -23.18 5.82
C SER A 93 -5.07 -22.43 6.39
N GLU A 94 -6.12 -22.30 5.59
CA GLU A 94 -7.50 -22.46 6.07
C GLU A 94 -8.05 -23.70 5.34
N PRO A 95 -9.02 -24.48 5.87
CA PRO A 95 -10.34 -23.95 6.21
C PRO A 95 -11.05 -24.61 7.41
N SER A 96 -12.08 -23.96 7.97
CA SER A 96 -13.44 -24.52 8.03
C SER A 96 -14.41 -23.73 8.91
N LYS A 97 -15.55 -23.43 8.29
CA LYS A 97 -16.85 -23.01 8.85
C LYS A 97 -17.37 -23.97 9.92
N THR A 98 -18.08 -23.47 10.93
CA THR A 98 -19.57 -23.49 11.00
C THR A 98 -20.15 -23.27 12.42
N SER A 99 -21.29 -22.56 12.44
CA SER A 99 -22.46 -22.68 13.36
C SER A 99 -22.60 -21.75 14.59
N GLU A 100 -23.55 -20.81 14.45
CA GLU A 100 -24.44 -20.17 15.45
C GLU A 100 -25.46 -21.18 16.05
N PRO A 101 -26.42 -20.82 16.95
CA PRO A 101 -26.46 -19.91 18.11
C PRO A 101 -26.96 -20.63 19.41
N SER A 102 -26.84 -20.01 20.60
CA SER A 102 -27.95 -19.90 21.59
C SER A 102 -27.55 -19.40 22.99
N GLU A 103 -28.30 -18.39 23.41
CA GLU A 103 -28.90 -18.14 24.73
C GLU A 103 -28.05 -17.66 25.94
N THR A 104 -28.34 -16.39 26.28
CA THR A 104 -28.28 -15.70 27.58
C THR A 104 -28.92 -16.53 28.71
N PRO A 105 -28.48 -16.37 29.99
CA PRO A 105 -29.04 -15.31 30.82
C PRO A 105 -28.03 -14.56 31.73
N SER A 106 -28.39 -13.28 31.96
CA SER A 106 -27.95 -12.32 32.97
C SER A 106 -27.33 -12.86 34.26
N GLU A 107 -26.24 -12.21 34.69
CA GLU A 107 -26.11 -11.85 36.11
C GLU A 107 -25.55 -10.43 36.27
N THR A 108 -26.24 -9.69 37.14
CA THR A 108 -26.08 -8.30 37.52
C THR A 108 -24.85 -8.10 38.40
N LEU A 109 -23.97 -7.16 38.03
CA LEU A 109 -23.08 -6.45 38.93
C LEU A 109 -22.99 -4.98 38.48
N GLU A 110 -23.56 -4.08 39.28
CA GLU A 110 -23.26 -2.64 39.30
C GLU A 110 -22.96 -2.27 40.77
N PRO A 111 -22.30 -1.14 41.07
CA PRO A 111 -21.18 -0.52 40.35
C PRO A 111 -20.02 -0.22 41.32
N ASP A 112 -18.78 -0.21 40.84
CA ASP A 112 -17.72 0.56 41.51
C ASP A 112 -17.29 1.69 40.59
N ALA A 113 -17.65 2.90 41.01
CA ALA A 113 -17.40 4.13 40.31
C ALA A 113 -15.89 4.42 40.34
N SER A 114 -15.24 4.19 39.20
CA SER A 114 -13.91 4.71 38.91
C SER A 114 -14.04 5.77 37.81
N GLU A 115 -13.66 6.98 38.16
CA GLU A 115 -13.79 8.24 37.42
C GLU A 115 -13.72 8.15 35.89
N SER A 116 -14.91 8.28 35.29
CA SER A 116 -15.24 9.01 34.07
C SER A 116 -14.11 9.88 33.47
N SER A 117 -13.51 9.33 32.41
CA SER A 117 -13.02 10.07 31.23
C SER A 117 -13.56 9.41 29.95
N GLU A 118 -14.81 8.94 30.00
CA GLU A 118 -15.46 8.14 28.95
C GLU A 118 -15.99 8.89 27.70
N PRO A 119 -16.27 10.21 27.67
CA PRO A 119 -16.91 10.79 26.48
C PRO A 119 -15.97 10.86 25.27
N ASP A 120 -14.65 10.83 25.49
CA ASP A 120 -13.66 10.91 24.41
C ASP A 120 -13.24 9.53 23.90
N ALA A 121 -13.58 8.44 24.60
CA ALA A 121 -13.19 7.07 24.24
C ALA A 121 -13.97 6.53 23.03
N GLU A 122 -15.19 7.01 22.81
CA GLU A 122 -16.12 6.50 21.78
C GLU A 122 -16.28 7.44 20.57
N GLN A 123 -15.76 8.68 20.66
CA GLN A 123 -15.87 9.63 19.55
C GLN A 123 -15.00 9.21 18.35
N VAL A 124 -15.57 9.38 17.16
CA VAL A 124 -14.85 9.26 15.89
C VAL A 124 -13.82 10.37 15.79
N LEU A 125 -12.56 9.98 15.56
CA LEU A 125 -11.44 10.90 15.44
C LEU A 125 -11.40 11.48 14.03
N THR A 126 -11.32 12.80 13.92
CA THR A 126 -11.20 13.55 12.67
C THR A 126 -10.01 14.50 12.75
N ALA A 127 -9.56 15.02 11.61
CA ALA A 127 -8.50 16.03 11.59
C ALA A 127 -8.87 17.30 12.39
N ASP A 128 -10.16 17.58 12.58
CA ASP A 128 -10.63 18.77 13.29
C ASP A 128 -10.65 18.59 14.82
N ASN A 129 -10.83 17.35 15.31
CA ASN A 129 -10.98 17.07 16.75
C ASN A 129 -9.78 16.33 17.37
N SER A 130 -8.80 15.90 16.56
CA SER A 130 -7.62 15.18 17.02
C SER A 130 -6.35 15.73 16.38
N GLU A 131 -5.52 16.41 17.17
CA GLU A 131 -4.22 16.94 16.71
C GLU A 131 -3.28 15.80 16.27
N ASP A 132 -3.28 14.67 16.98
CA ASP A 132 -2.49 13.49 16.63
C ASP A 132 -2.90 12.93 15.27
N PHE A 133 -4.20 12.83 15.00
CA PHE A 133 -4.67 12.35 13.71
C PHE A 133 -4.42 13.37 12.58
N ALA A 134 -4.62 14.66 12.84
CA ALA A 134 -4.28 15.71 11.90
C ALA A 134 -2.79 15.70 11.51
N ALA A 135 -1.91 15.52 12.49
CA ALA A 135 -0.47 15.38 12.26
C ALA A 135 -0.13 14.13 11.46
N LEU A 136 -0.76 12.99 11.80
CA LEU A 136 -0.61 11.75 11.03
C LEU A 136 -0.98 11.94 9.56
N LEU A 137 -2.11 12.60 9.26
CA LEU A 137 -2.54 12.85 7.88
C LEU A 137 -1.59 13.77 7.08
N ALA A 138 -0.68 14.48 7.75
CA ALA A 138 0.24 15.42 7.15
C ALA A 138 1.67 14.90 6.98
N VAL A 139 1.98 13.68 7.46
CA VAL A 139 3.33 13.09 7.28
C VAL A 139 3.66 12.97 5.80
N SER A 140 4.93 13.16 5.42
CA SER A 140 5.36 12.98 4.01
C SER A 140 6.14 11.69 3.81
N ASP A 141 6.64 11.09 4.88
CA ASP A 141 7.28 9.77 4.84
C ASP A 141 6.21 8.69 5.09
N PRO A 142 5.99 7.74 4.17
CA PRO A 142 5.05 6.64 4.39
C PRO A 142 5.45 5.74 5.57
N CYS A 143 6.72 5.75 5.97
CA CYS A 143 7.29 5.00 7.09
C CYS A 143 7.53 5.84 8.34
N ASP A 144 6.93 7.03 8.43
CA ASP A 144 7.17 7.99 9.51
C ASP A 144 7.06 7.35 10.91
N GLU A 145 8.00 7.69 11.80
CA GLU A 145 8.12 7.10 13.13
C GLU A 145 6.90 7.40 14.04
N THR A 146 6.07 8.38 13.68
CA THR A 146 4.84 8.74 14.39
C THR A 146 3.68 7.77 14.15
N ILE A 147 3.73 6.94 13.09
CA ILE A 147 2.65 6.03 12.71
C ILE A 147 2.48 4.92 13.75
N ALA A 148 3.57 4.30 14.21
CA ALA A 148 3.51 3.23 15.19
C ALA A 148 2.97 3.69 16.56
N PRO A 149 3.42 4.81 17.14
CA PRO A 149 2.80 5.41 18.34
C PRO A 149 1.32 5.73 18.15
N PHE A 150 0.91 6.25 16.98
CA PHE A 150 -0.49 6.52 16.69
C PHE A 150 -1.33 5.24 16.77
N VAL A 151 -0.91 4.15 16.11
CA VAL A 151 -1.61 2.87 16.16
C VAL A 151 -1.61 2.27 17.57
N ALA A 152 -0.53 2.39 18.32
CA ALA A 152 -0.48 1.93 19.71
C ALA A 152 -1.48 2.67 20.61
N LYS A 153 -1.67 3.97 20.38
CA LYS A 153 -2.59 4.82 21.15
C LYS A 153 -4.04 4.67 20.73
N TYR A 154 -4.30 4.53 19.43
CA TYR A 154 -5.64 4.59 18.84
C TYR A 154 -6.10 3.27 18.20
N GLY A 155 -5.38 2.17 18.39
CA GLY A 155 -5.82 0.84 17.93
C GLY A 155 -7.23 0.52 18.44
N GLY A 156 -8.10 0.07 17.54
CA GLY A 156 -9.52 -0.18 17.80
C GLY A 156 -10.41 1.06 17.78
N ARG A 157 -9.86 2.29 17.73
CA ARG A 157 -10.63 3.52 17.58
C ARG A 157 -11.07 3.74 16.15
N THR A 158 -12.19 4.43 15.98
CA THR A 158 -12.69 4.84 14.67
C THR A 158 -12.14 6.21 14.29
N ILE A 159 -11.64 6.32 13.07
CA ILE A 159 -11.21 7.56 12.41
C ILE A 159 -12.16 7.88 11.25
N GLU A 160 -12.35 9.16 10.95
CA GLU A 160 -13.02 9.64 9.75
C GLU A 160 -12.12 10.61 8.99
N PHE A 161 -11.94 10.35 7.70
CA PHE A 161 -11.13 11.18 6.82
C PHE A 161 -11.64 11.15 5.38
N ASP A 162 -11.37 12.23 4.67
CA ASP A 162 -11.55 12.32 3.24
C ASP A 162 -10.31 11.69 2.56
N GLY A 163 -10.51 10.75 1.64
CA GLY A 163 -9.44 10.01 0.98
C GLY A 163 -9.76 9.63 -0.47
N ALA A 164 -8.77 9.07 -1.14
CA ALA A 164 -8.88 8.54 -2.49
C ALA A 164 -8.15 7.20 -2.63
N ILE A 165 -8.74 6.29 -3.41
CA ILE A 165 -8.12 5.00 -3.71
C ILE A 165 -6.93 5.23 -4.64
N ALA A 166 -5.77 4.75 -4.23
CA ALA A 166 -4.52 4.87 -4.95
C ALA A 166 -4.14 3.60 -5.71
N ALA A 167 -4.57 2.44 -5.22
CA ALA A 167 -4.47 1.17 -5.92
C ALA A 167 -5.55 0.21 -5.43
N MET A 168 -5.94 -0.71 -6.30
CA MET A 168 -6.86 -1.80 -6.00
C MET A 168 -6.35 -3.06 -6.68
N ALA A 169 -6.06 -4.09 -5.90
CA ALA A 169 -5.57 -5.36 -6.40
C ALA A 169 -6.41 -6.50 -5.83
N ASN A 170 -6.53 -7.60 -6.56
CA ASN A 170 -7.15 -8.82 -6.03
C ASN A 170 -6.37 -9.32 -4.81
N HIS A 171 -7.10 -9.72 -3.77
CA HIS A 171 -6.50 -10.36 -2.60
C HIS A 171 -6.14 -11.81 -2.97
N GLY A 172 -4.85 -12.12 -3.08
CA GLY A 172 -4.41 -13.46 -3.47
C GLY A 172 -4.97 -13.89 -4.83
N ASP A 173 -5.69 -15.01 -4.86
CA ASP A 173 -6.34 -15.59 -6.04
C ASP A 173 -7.87 -15.34 -6.08
N TYR A 174 -8.41 -14.51 -5.19
CA TYR A 174 -9.83 -14.17 -5.17
C TYR A 174 -10.18 -13.14 -6.25
N ASP A 175 -11.20 -13.41 -7.07
CA ASP A 175 -11.67 -12.47 -8.10
C ASP A 175 -12.49 -11.28 -7.55
N THR A 176 -13.01 -11.41 -6.33
CA THR A 176 -14.00 -10.48 -5.74
C THR A 176 -13.58 -9.89 -4.39
N ARG A 177 -12.39 -10.24 -3.91
CA ARG A 177 -11.80 -9.70 -2.69
C ARG A 177 -10.58 -8.91 -3.10
N TYR A 178 -10.38 -7.79 -2.45
CA TYR A 178 -9.41 -6.80 -2.87
C TYR A 178 -8.62 -6.28 -1.70
N ASP A 179 -7.37 -5.97 -1.97
CA ASP A 179 -6.58 -5.09 -1.16
C ASP A 179 -6.68 -3.67 -1.75
N PHE A 180 -7.08 -2.69 -0.94
CA PHE A 180 -7.16 -1.29 -1.34
C PHE A 180 -6.06 -0.49 -0.67
N LEU A 181 -5.30 0.25 -1.47
CA LEU A 181 -4.41 1.28 -0.99
C LEU A 181 -5.15 2.62 -1.04
N VAL A 182 -5.15 3.35 0.07
CA VAL A 182 -5.85 4.62 0.21
C VAL A 182 -4.89 5.66 0.80
N TYR A 183 -4.87 6.84 0.18
CA TYR A 183 -4.20 8.01 0.76
C TYR A 183 -5.23 9.07 1.15
N PRO A 184 -4.93 9.87 2.19
CA PRO A 184 -5.79 10.98 2.55
C PRO A 184 -5.79 12.08 1.48
N GLY A 185 -6.89 12.84 1.44
CA GLY A 185 -7.13 13.85 0.43
C GLY A 185 -7.62 13.28 -0.90
N ASN A 186 -7.39 14.02 -1.98
CA ASN A 186 -8.07 13.79 -3.27
C ASN A 186 -7.13 13.31 -4.39
N LYS A 187 -5.85 13.13 -4.09
CA LYS A 187 -4.80 12.88 -5.08
C LYS A 187 -4.66 11.40 -5.47
N GLY A 188 -5.18 10.46 -4.66
CA GLY A 188 -5.12 9.03 -4.94
C GLY A 188 -3.68 8.58 -5.20
N PRO A 189 -3.36 8.05 -6.40
CA PRO A 189 -2.01 7.60 -6.74
C PRO A 189 -0.97 8.75 -6.78
N GLU A 190 -1.40 10.01 -6.91
CA GLU A 190 -0.51 11.18 -6.91
C GLU A 190 -0.33 11.79 -5.50
N ALA A 191 -0.77 11.10 -4.44
CA ALA A 191 -0.62 11.59 -3.08
C ALA A 191 0.86 11.67 -2.68
N THR A 192 1.22 12.76 -2.00
CA THR A 192 2.59 13.01 -1.51
C THR A 192 2.62 13.21 0.00
N VAL A 193 1.48 12.99 0.67
CA VAL A 193 1.27 13.21 2.10
C VAL A 193 0.29 12.19 2.65
N GLY A 194 0.41 11.93 3.94
CA GLY A 194 -0.34 10.97 4.71
C GLY A 194 0.30 9.58 4.69
N PRO A 195 0.00 8.75 5.71
CA PRO A 195 0.38 7.35 5.67
C PRO A 195 -0.36 6.65 4.53
N ALA A 196 0.25 5.57 4.04
CA ALA A 196 -0.42 4.62 3.18
C ALA A 196 -1.39 3.78 4.03
N PHE A 197 -2.70 3.99 3.84
CA PHE A 197 -3.72 3.17 4.46
C PHE A 197 -4.01 1.92 3.62
N LYS A 198 -4.16 0.77 4.27
CA LYS A 198 -4.58 -0.48 3.62
C LYS A 198 -5.90 -0.96 4.19
N PHE A 199 -6.89 -1.19 3.32
CA PHE A 199 -7.97 -2.13 3.58
C PHE A 199 -7.58 -3.46 2.95
N GLU A 200 -7.51 -4.53 3.74
CA GLU A 200 -6.99 -5.83 3.32
C GLU A 200 -8.12 -6.84 3.25
N ASP A 201 -8.16 -7.61 2.16
CA ASP A 201 -9.13 -8.68 1.94
C ASP A 201 -10.59 -8.18 2.11
N GLU A 202 -10.96 -7.13 1.39
CA GLU A 202 -12.30 -6.56 1.41
C GLU A 202 -13.03 -6.84 0.09
N ASN A 203 -14.30 -7.17 0.15
CA ASN A 203 -15.17 -7.09 -1.03
C ASN A 203 -15.85 -5.70 -1.09
N VAL A 204 -16.42 -5.33 -2.24
CA VAL A 204 -17.07 -4.02 -2.42
C VAL A 204 -18.24 -3.78 -1.45
N PHE A 205 -18.91 -4.84 -0.98
CA PHE A 205 -19.98 -4.71 0.02
C PHE A 205 -19.43 -4.44 1.43
N ASP A 206 -18.25 -4.98 1.76
CA ASP A 206 -17.60 -4.77 3.06
C ASP A 206 -17.21 -3.29 3.28
N LEU A 207 -17.02 -2.53 2.19
CA LEU A 207 -16.77 -1.09 2.24
C LEU A 207 -17.97 -0.27 2.75
N ASN A 208 -19.17 -0.87 2.85
CA ASN A 208 -20.40 -0.21 3.30
C ASN A 208 -20.65 1.11 2.56
N LEU A 209 -20.64 1.05 1.22
CA LEU A 209 -20.78 2.21 0.34
C LEU A 209 -22.13 2.92 0.53
N THR A 210 -22.09 4.24 0.69
CA THR A 210 -23.26 5.11 0.77
C THR A 210 -23.13 6.31 -0.17
N GLY A 211 -24.25 6.93 -0.55
CA GLY A 211 -24.30 8.04 -1.52
C GLY A 211 -24.92 7.66 -2.87
N GLU A 212 -24.74 8.50 -3.89
CA GLU A 212 -25.18 8.15 -5.26
C GLU A 212 -24.43 6.91 -5.74
N LYS A 213 -25.19 5.84 -6.04
CA LYS A 213 -24.67 4.50 -6.30
C LYS A 213 -23.67 4.50 -7.45
N THR A 214 -22.40 4.26 -7.12
CA THR A 214 -21.50 3.56 -8.02
C THR A 214 -21.56 2.08 -7.63
N SER A 215 -21.91 1.20 -8.57
CA SER A 215 -21.76 -0.25 -8.40
C SER A 215 -20.31 -0.70 -8.64
N TYR A 216 -19.39 0.25 -8.61
CA TYR A 216 -18.00 0.11 -8.98
C TYR A 216 -17.16 0.98 -8.05
N VAL A 217 -16.03 0.41 -7.66
CA VAL A 217 -14.98 1.06 -6.88
C VAL A 217 -13.69 0.77 -7.62
N GLY A 218 -12.85 1.78 -7.77
CA GLY A 218 -11.55 1.64 -8.42
C GLY A 218 -10.58 2.74 -8.04
N GLU A 219 -9.38 2.64 -8.62
CA GLU A 219 -8.34 3.65 -8.48
C GLU A 219 -8.84 5.05 -8.89
N GLY A 220 -8.47 6.06 -8.10
CA GLY A 220 -8.87 7.46 -8.28
C GLY A 220 -10.22 7.83 -7.66
N ASP A 221 -11.06 6.85 -7.29
CA ASP A 221 -12.33 7.13 -6.64
C ASP A 221 -12.12 7.79 -5.27
N ARG A 222 -12.99 8.76 -4.96
CA ARG A 222 -12.88 9.63 -3.79
C ARG A 222 -14.02 9.39 -2.83
N PHE A 223 -13.67 9.21 -1.57
CA PHE A 223 -14.64 8.91 -0.54
C PHE A 223 -14.34 9.64 0.75
N ARG A 224 -15.35 9.73 1.59
CA ARG A 224 -15.18 9.91 3.02
C ARG A 224 -15.19 8.54 3.65
N PHE A 225 -14.07 8.15 4.24
CA PHE A 225 -13.89 6.89 4.92
C PHE A 225 -14.13 7.08 6.41
N VAL A 226 -14.90 6.17 6.97
CA VAL A 226 -14.98 5.92 8.41
C VAL A 226 -14.42 4.51 8.62
N ALA A 227 -13.37 4.38 9.42
CA ALA A 227 -12.65 3.11 9.55
C ALA A 227 -12.05 2.94 10.94
N GLN A 228 -11.87 1.69 11.36
CA GLN A 228 -11.19 1.35 12.60
C GLN A 228 -9.69 1.21 12.37
N VAL A 229 -8.87 1.74 13.27
CA VAL A 229 -7.41 1.56 13.27
C VAL A 229 -7.08 0.13 13.71
N VAL A 230 -6.40 -0.66 12.88
CA VAL A 230 -6.13 -2.08 13.17
C VAL A 230 -4.69 -2.32 13.61
N LYS A 231 -3.73 -2.17 12.70
CA LYS A 231 -2.31 -2.48 12.93
C LYS A 231 -1.43 -1.65 12.00
N TYR A 232 -0.16 -1.54 12.34
CA TYR A 232 0.86 -1.00 11.44
C TYR A 232 1.87 -2.09 11.11
N ASN A 233 2.20 -2.25 9.82
CA ASN A 233 3.31 -3.08 9.39
C ASN A 233 4.49 -2.17 8.99
N PRO A 234 5.55 -2.07 9.83
CA PRO A 234 6.69 -1.21 9.53
C PRO A 234 7.50 -1.69 8.33
N ASN A 235 7.48 -2.99 8.01
CA ASN A 235 8.21 -3.52 6.86
C ASN A 235 7.54 -3.15 5.54
N GLN A 236 6.22 -2.94 5.53
CA GLN A 236 5.47 -2.52 4.35
C GLN A 236 5.14 -1.02 4.37
N CYS A 237 5.32 -0.37 5.52
CA CYS A 237 4.88 0.99 5.80
C CYS A 237 3.39 1.18 5.50
N LEU A 238 2.58 0.21 5.92
CA LEU A 238 1.13 0.21 5.74
C LEU A 238 0.43 0.27 7.09
N LEU A 239 -0.43 1.26 7.25
CA LEU A 239 -1.38 1.32 8.36
C LEU A 239 -2.67 0.65 7.91
N PHE A 240 -2.96 -0.50 8.51
CA PHE A 240 -4.14 -1.30 8.21
C PHE A 240 -5.35 -0.73 8.93
N LEU A 241 -6.42 -0.58 8.17
CA LEU A 241 -7.72 -0.14 8.63
C LEU A 241 -8.76 -1.22 8.34
N ALA A 242 -9.84 -1.22 9.12
CA ALA A 242 -11.05 -1.99 8.81
C ALA A 242 -12.17 -1.01 8.44
N PRO A 243 -12.83 -1.16 7.28
CA PRO A 243 -13.86 -0.22 6.84
C PRO A 243 -15.10 -0.32 7.75
N VAL A 244 -15.63 0.84 8.14
CA VAL A 244 -16.92 0.95 8.84
C VAL A 244 -17.98 1.51 7.90
N SER A 245 -17.66 2.59 7.17
CA SER A 245 -18.50 3.12 6.11
C SER A 245 -17.69 3.94 5.11
N THR A 246 -18.13 3.97 3.86
CA THR A 246 -17.46 4.70 2.79
C THR A 246 -18.50 5.52 2.03
N THR A 247 -18.41 6.85 2.06
CA THR A 247 -19.39 7.75 1.44
C THR A 247 -18.80 8.38 0.19
N VAL A 248 -19.49 8.27 -0.95
CA VAL A 248 -19.09 8.91 -2.23
C VAL A 248 -19.05 10.43 -2.06
N ARG A 249 -18.02 11.09 -2.63
CA ARG A 249 -17.80 12.54 -2.57
C ARG A 249 -17.86 13.21 -3.95
#